data_AF-A0A2H6MWF8-F1
#
_entry.id   AF-A0A2H6MWF8-F1
#
_cell.length_a   1.000
_cell.length_b   1.000
_cell.length_c   1.000
_cell.angle_alpha   90.00
_cell.angle_beta   90.00
_cell.angle_gamma   90.00
#
_symmetry.space_group_name_H-M   'P 1'
#
loop_
_entity.id
_entity.type
_entity.pdbx_description
1 polymer ?
#
loop_
_entity_poly.entity_id
_entity_poly.type
_entity_poly.pdbx_seq_one_letter_code
_entity_poly.pdbx_strand_id
1 'polypeptide(L)'
;RLIMGFVSKQYVFNYLSIAPAGTFLLRFSDSEIGGISIAYVKYFQDGSTQVENIQPFTAKQLSIRSLADCVLDLPQLHMLYPNRPKHEAFRRDYNTETRKNTSSYVPARLTITVDTPCSFPTIQKPVDTLAGSNVNLAVHSDSTYHK
;
A
#
# COMPACT_ATOMS: atom_id res chain seq x y z
N ARG A 1 25.77 5.24 3.85
CA ARG A 1 25.38 3.96 3.19
C ARG A 1 23.87 3.83 3.26
N LEU A 2 23.21 3.41 2.16
CA LEU A 2 21.73 3.33 2.05
C LEU A 2 21.21 1.90 1.96
N ILE A 3 22.07 0.96 1.55
CA ILE A 3 21.73 -0.45 1.34
C ILE A 3 22.38 -1.27 2.46
N MET A 4 21.60 -2.14 3.09
CA MET A 4 22.07 -3.01 4.18
C MET A 4 22.97 -4.12 3.63
N GLY A 5 22.70 -4.60 2.41
CA GLY A 5 23.48 -5.60 1.71
C GLY A 5 22.68 -6.89 1.49
N PHE A 6 23.37 -8.02 1.50
CA PHE A 6 22.77 -9.35 1.36
C PHE A 6 22.24 -9.82 2.71
N VAL A 7 20.95 -9.61 2.94
CA VAL A 7 20.27 -10.00 4.18
C VAL A 7 18.97 -10.73 3.86
N SER A 8 18.71 -11.81 4.61
CA SER A 8 17.50 -12.62 4.45
C SER A 8 16.26 -11.89 4.97
N LYS A 9 15.08 -12.31 4.53
CA LYS A 9 13.80 -11.76 5.01
C LYS A 9 13.66 -11.87 6.54
N GLN A 10 14.10 -12.99 7.12
CA GLN A 10 14.04 -13.22 8.57
C GLN A 10 14.94 -12.25 9.34
N TYR A 11 16.16 -12.02 8.83
CA TYR A 11 17.07 -11.07 9.46
C TYR A 11 16.45 -9.67 9.50
N VAL A 12 15.91 -9.23 8.38
CA VAL A 12 15.25 -7.93 8.23
C VAL A 12 14.02 -7.79 9.12
N PHE A 13 13.22 -8.86 9.23
CA PHE A 13 12.08 -8.90 10.14
C PHE A 13 12.50 -8.58 11.59
N ASN A 14 13.61 -9.15 12.06
CA ASN A 14 14.11 -8.89 13.42
C ASN A 14 14.55 -7.44 13.65
N TYR A 15 15.05 -6.75 12.62
CA TYR A 15 15.43 -5.33 12.73
C TYR A 15 14.23 -4.38 12.67
N LEU A 16 13.25 -4.71 11.83
CA LEU A 16 12.10 -3.84 11.58
C LEU A 16 10.93 -4.10 12.53
N SER A 17 10.82 -5.27 13.16
CA SER A 17 9.73 -5.59 14.09
C SER A 17 9.63 -4.67 15.30
N ILE A 18 10.76 -4.09 15.71
CA ILE A 18 10.85 -3.11 16.81
C ILE A 18 10.95 -1.66 16.32
N ALA A 19 10.97 -1.44 15.01
CA ALA A 19 11.13 -0.11 14.43
C ALA A 19 9.77 0.59 14.28
N PRO A 20 9.73 1.93 14.32
CA PRO A 20 8.50 2.68 14.09
C PRO A 20 7.89 2.42 12.70
N ALA A 21 6.58 2.59 12.60
CA ALA A 21 5.87 2.51 11.33
C ALA A 21 6.46 3.45 10.26
N GLY A 22 6.51 2.95 9.02
CA GLY A 22 7.13 3.65 7.90
C GLY A 22 8.66 3.58 7.88
N THR A 23 9.29 2.90 8.85
CA THR A 23 10.71 2.58 8.78
C THR A 23 10.95 1.52 7.72
N PHE A 24 11.97 1.70 6.89
CA PHE A 24 12.29 0.80 5.79
C PHE A 24 13.80 0.58 5.63
N LEU A 25 14.15 -0.48 4.92
CA LEU A 25 15.53 -0.76 4.52
C LEU A 25 15.58 -1.35 3.12
N LEU A 26 16.77 -1.25 2.52
CA LEU A 26 17.09 -1.83 1.22
C LEU A 26 17.98 -3.05 1.40
N ARG A 27 17.63 -4.15 0.73
CA ARG A 27 18.40 -5.41 0.75
C ARG A 27 18.51 -6.03 -0.63
N PHE A 28 19.60 -6.74 -0.88
CA PHE A 28 19.66 -7.64 -2.03
C PHE A 28 18.80 -8.87 -1.76
N SER A 29 18.07 -9.30 -2.78
CA SER A 29 17.26 -10.51 -2.71
C SER A 29 18.16 -11.74 -2.65
N ASP A 30 17.79 -12.65 -1.77
CA ASP A 30 18.35 -13.98 -1.61
C ASP A 30 17.74 -14.99 -2.59
N SER A 31 16.52 -14.72 -3.08
CA SER A 31 15.80 -15.57 -4.03
C SER A 31 15.86 -15.09 -5.47
N GLU A 32 16.16 -13.81 -5.71
CA GLU A 32 16.20 -13.23 -7.06
C GLU A 32 17.61 -12.71 -7.37
N ILE A 33 18.26 -13.35 -8.34
CA ILE A 33 19.61 -12.99 -8.77
C ILE A 33 19.61 -11.55 -9.29
N GLY A 34 20.47 -10.72 -8.70
CA GLY A 34 20.60 -9.30 -9.08
C GLY A 34 19.39 -8.44 -8.72
N GLY A 35 18.48 -8.93 -7.87
CA GLY A 35 17.31 -8.19 -7.40
C GLY A 35 17.62 -7.38 -6.13
N ILE A 36 17.09 -6.16 -6.04
CA ILE A 36 17.09 -5.34 -4.81
C ILE A 36 15.66 -5.12 -4.33
N SER A 37 15.38 -5.47 -3.08
CA SER A 37 14.06 -5.40 -2.47
C SER A 37 14.03 -4.34 -1.36
N ILE A 38 12.84 -3.84 -1.10
CA ILE A 38 12.54 -2.90 -0.01
C ILE A 38 11.70 -3.66 1.02
N ALA A 39 12.11 -3.60 2.28
CA ALA A 39 11.29 -4.06 3.39
C ALA A 39 10.91 -2.88 4.25
N TYR A 40 9.68 -2.84 4.74
CA TYR A 40 9.18 -1.71 5.54
C TYR A 40 8.16 -2.15 6.58
N VAL A 41 8.04 -1.35 7.65
CA VAL A 41 7.01 -1.53 8.68
C VAL A 41 5.74 -0.82 8.22
N LYS A 42 4.70 -1.60 7.97
CA LYS A 42 3.35 -1.09 7.68
C LYS A 42 2.56 -0.96 8.98
N TYR A 43 1.77 0.09 9.06
CA TYR A 43 0.80 0.30 10.13
C TYR A 43 -0.60 -0.02 9.64
N PHE A 44 -1.37 -0.74 10.44
CA PHE A 44 -2.77 -1.06 10.18
C PHE A 44 -3.70 -0.20 11.02
N GLN A 45 -4.95 -0.08 10.58
CA GLN A 45 -5.96 0.75 11.26
C GLN A 45 -6.31 0.22 12.66
N ASP A 46 -6.10 -1.07 12.92
CA ASP A 46 -6.30 -1.71 14.22
C ASP A 46 -5.18 -1.43 15.24
N GLY A 47 -4.17 -0.62 14.86
CA GLY A 47 -3.03 -0.31 15.72
C GLY A 47 -1.87 -1.31 15.65
N SER A 48 -2.03 -2.39 14.88
CA SER A 48 -0.96 -3.38 14.68
C SER A 48 0.07 -2.90 13.65
N THR A 49 1.26 -3.49 13.70
CA THR A 49 2.31 -3.28 12.71
C THR A 49 2.78 -4.60 12.12
N GLN A 50 3.18 -4.59 10.85
CA GLN A 50 3.75 -5.76 10.19
C GLN A 50 4.86 -5.35 9.24
N VAL A 51 5.90 -6.18 9.18
CA VAL A 51 6.97 -6.01 8.19
C VAL A 51 6.52 -6.60 6.86
N GLU A 52 6.39 -5.75 5.84
CA GLU A 52 6.13 -6.16 4.47
C GLU A 52 7.41 -6.09 3.63
N ASN A 53 7.50 -6.96 2.62
CA ASN A 53 8.59 -7.00 1.66
C ASN A 53 8.02 -6.73 0.27
N ILE A 54 8.52 -5.70 -0.40
CA ILE A 54 8.22 -5.41 -1.80
C ILE A 54 8.99 -6.38 -2.69
N GLN A 55 8.37 -6.79 -3.78
CA GLN A 55 9.03 -7.61 -4.80
C GLN A 55 10.38 -6.97 -5.20
N PRO A 56 11.46 -7.76 -5.34
CA PRO A 56 12.75 -7.21 -5.74
C PRO A 56 12.67 -6.56 -7.14
N PHE A 57 13.34 -5.42 -7.26
CA PHE A 57 13.54 -4.74 -8.53
C PHE A 57 14.74 -5.33 -9.24
N THR A 58 14.54 -5.70 -10.49
CA THR A 58 15.60 -6.19 -11.38
C THR A 58 16.37 -5.03 -12.01
N ALA A 59 17.59 -5.31 -12.51
CA ALA A 59 18.38 -4.32 -13.25
C ALA A 59 17.62 -3.68 -14.43
N LYS A 60 16.77 -4.46 -15.12
CA LYS A 60 15.91 -3.97 -16.22
C LYS A 60 14.85 -2.97 -15.75
N GLN A 61 14.27 -3.18 -14.58
CA GLN A 61 13.33 -2.22 -14.00
C GLN A 61 14.07 -0.96 -13.54
N LEU A 62 15.25 -1.14 -12.94
CA LEU A 62 16.06 -0.03 -12.45
C LEU A 62 16.70 0.82 -13.55
N SER A 63 16.84 0.28 -14.77
CA SER A 63 17.27 1.07 -15.93
C SER A 63 16.17 1.99 -16.46
N ILE A 64 14.90 1.64 -16.27
CA ILE A 64 13.76 2.51 -16.61
C ILE A 64 13.61 3.59 -15.55
N ARG A 65 13.86 3.22 -14.29
CA ARG A 65 13.71 4.13 -13.17
C ARG A 65 14.62 3.82 -12.01
N SER A 66 15.31 4.85 -11.52
CA SER A 66 16.27 4.68 -10.43
C SER A 66 15.59 4.15 -9.16
N LEU A 67 16.36 3.39 -8.37
CA LEU A 67 15.89 2.91 -7.07
C LEU A 67 15.47 4.08 -6.14
N ALA A 68 16.17 5.22 -6.23
CA ALA A 68 15.85 6.40 -5.45
C ALA A 68 14.45 6.93 -5.78
N ASP A 69 14.11 7.02 -7.07
CA ASP A 69 12.78 7.46 -7.50
C ASP A 69 11.69 6.46 -7.09
N CYS A 70 11.96 5.16 -7.24
CA CYS A 70 11.04 4.11 -6.79
C CYS A 70 10.75 4.22 -5.28
N VAL A 71 11.77 4.48 -4.46
CA VAL A 71 11.59 4.70 -3.01
C VAL A 71 10.77 5.97 -2.74
N LEU A 72 11.04 7.05 -3.48
CA LEU A 72 10.36 8.33 -3.29
C LEU A 72 8.87 8.28 -3.63
N ASP A 73 8.48 7.49 -4.63
CA ASP A 73 7.06 7.34 -4.99
C ASP A 73 6.21 6.68 -3.92
N LEU A 74 6.81 5.84 -3.10
CA LEU A 74 6.08 5.02 -2.14
C LEU A 74 5.73 5.85 -0.90
N PRO A 75 4.46 6.26 -0.72
CA PRO A 75 4.07 7.15 0.37
C PRO A 75 4.23 6.49 1.74
N GLN A 76 4.14 5.17 1.83
CA GLN A 76 4.28 4.41 3.07
C GLN A 76 5.70 4.42 3.65
N LEU A 77 6.70 4.81 2.85
CA LEU A 77 8.09 4.86 3.29
C LEU A 77 8.39 6.25 3.85
N HIS A 78 8.87 6.31 5.10
CA HIS A 78 9.14 7.57 5.80
C HIS A 78 10.59 7.68 6.28
N MET A 79 11.10 6.62 6.93
CA MET A 79 12.41 6.63 7.58
C MET A 79 13.26 5.48 7.07
N LEU A 80 14.41 5.77 6.50
CA LEU A 80 15.42 4.77 6.22
C LEU A 80 16.11 4.37 7.52
N TYR A 81 16.15 3.06 7.78
CA TYR A 81 16.80 2.48 8.94
C TYR A 81 18.30 2.89 9.02
N PRO A 82 18.84 3.24 10.20
CA PRO A 82 18.14 3.25 11.49
C PRO A 82 17.31 4.50 11.74
N ASN A 83 17.74 5.69 11.30
CA ASN A 83 17.09 6.97 11.64
C ASN A 83 17.41 8.07 10.62
N ARG A 84 17.26 7.80 9.31
CA ARG A 84 17.43 8.82 8.27
C ARG A 84 16.12 9.09 7.54
N PRO A 85 15.61 10.32 7.47
CA PRO A 85 14.42 10.65 6.68
C PRO A 85 14.56 10.22 5.22
N LYS A 86 13.50 9.64 4.63
CA LYS A 86 13.46 9.19 3.23
C LYS A 86 13.98 10.26 2.28
N HIS A 87 13.47 11.48 2.42
CA HIS A 87 13.86 12.57 1.54
C HIS A 87 15.32 12.92 1.70
N GLU A 88 15.86 13.01 2.91
CA GLU A 88 17.30 13.26 3.10
C GLU A 88 18.16 12.14 2.48
N ALA A 89 17.74 10.89 2.64
CA ALA A 89 18.46 9.72 2.14
C ALA A 89 18.54 9.65 0.61
N PHE A 90 17.47 10.03 -0.09
CA PHE A 90 17.31 9.81 -1.53
C PHE A 90 17.22 11.09 -2.37
N ARG A 91 17.36 12.29 -1.78
CA ARG A 91 17.31 13.60 -2.48
C ARG A 91 18.55 13.92 -3.32
N ARG A 92 19.32 12.92 -3.79
CA ARG A 92 20.33 13.22 -4.81
C ARG A 92 19.63 13.22 -6.16
N ASP A 93 19.49 14.43 -6.69
CA ASP A 93 19.05 14.72 -8.05
C ASP A 93 17.55 14.49 -8.29
N TYR A 94 16.69 15.19 -7.54
CA TYR A 94 15.55 15.81 -8.23
C TYR A 94 16.14 16.85 -9.19
N ASN A 95 16.79 16.37 -10.26
CA ASN A 95 17.24 17.19 -11.36
C ASN A 95 15.97 17.81 -11.92
N THR A 96 15.65 19.00 -11.45
CA THR A 96 15.63 20.27 -12.20
C THR A 96 15.83 20.20 -13.72
N GLU A 97 15.38 19.15 -14.38
CA GLU A 97 14.68 19.30 -15.63
C GLU A 97 13.22 19.66 -15.27
N THR A 98 12.99 20.83 -14.67
CA THR A 98 12.53 21.96 -15.49
C THR A 98 13.03 21.86 -16.92
N ARG A 99 12.53 20.86 -17.67
CA ARG A 99 12.51 20.91 -19.11
C ARG A 99 11.83 22.22 -19.40
N LYS A 100 12.57 23.15 -19.99
CA LYS A 100 12.03 24.41 -20.49
C LYS A 100 10.78 24.02 -21.25
N ASN A 101 9.60 24.34 -20.70
CA ASN A 101 8.32 24.08 -21.33
C ASN A 101 8.25 24.98 -22.55
N THR A 102 8.85 24.54 -23.65
CA THR A 102 8.72 25.15 -24.98
C THR A 102 7.62 24.45 -25.79
N SER A 103 6.84 23.60 -25.13
CA SER A 103 5.88 22.69 -25.74
C SER A 103 4.53 22.86 -25.05
N SER A 104 3.45 23.01 -25.82
CA SER A 104 2.06 23.08 -25.33
C SER A 104 1.57 21.79 -24.67
N TYR A 105 2.41 20.76 -24.61
CA TYR A 105 2.07 19.45 -24.10
C TYR A 105 2.50 19.27 -22.65
N VAL A 106 1.62 18.64 -21.86
CA VAL A 106 1.88 18.30 -20.46
C VAL A 106 2.79 17.06 -20.40
N PRO A 107 3.92 17.09 -19.67
CA PRO A 107 4.83 15.95 -19.57
C PRO A 107 4.21 14.80 -18.76
N ALA A 108 4.33 13.57 -19.28
CA ALA A 108 3.95 12.36 -18.57
C ALA A 108 5.07 11.89 -17.61
N ARG A 109 4.69 11.37 -16.44
CA ARG A 109 5.63 10.81 -15.45
C ARG A 109 5.19 9.41 -15.04
N LEU A 110 6.11 8.44 -15.14
CA LEU A 110 5.91 7.09 -14.62
C LEU A 110 6.10 7.10 -13.10
N THR A 111 5.23 6.38 -12.37
CA THR A 111 5.25 6.21 -10.89
C THR A 111 5.20 4.72 -10.52
N ILE A 112 5.83 4.29 -9.43
CA ILE A 112 5.70 2.94 -8.88
C ILE A 112 4.75 2.97 -7.68
N THR A 113 3.82 2.02 -7.63
CA THR A 113 2.90 1.79 -6.51
C THR A 113 3.00 0.34 -6.05
N VAL A 114 2.69 0.10 -4.78
CA VAL A 114 2.59 -1.28 -4.24
C VAL A 114 1.11 -1.63 -4.18
N ASP A 115 0.76 -2.77 -4.77
CA ASP A 115 -0.58 -3.33 -4.70
C ASP A 115 -0.89 -3.68 -3.25
N THR A 116 -1.61 -2.80 -2.60
CA THR A 116 -2.16 -3.05 -1.27
C THR A 116 -3.57 -3.56 -1.50
N PRO A 117 -3.96 -4.76 -1.03
CA PRO A 117 -5.35 -5.16 -1.10
C PRO A 117 -6.14 -4.13 -0.30
N CYS A 118 -6.82 -3.21 -0.99
CA CYS A 118 -7.79 -2.33 -0.39
C CYS A 118 -8.84 -3.25 0.24
N SER A 119 -8.93 -3.25 1.56
CA SER A 119 -10.16 -3.61 2.24
C SER A 119 -11.18 -2.52 1.91
N PHE A 120 -11.75 -2.55 0.71
CA PHE A 120 -12.93 -1.78 0.43
C PHE A 120 -14.01 -2.25 1.41
N PRO A 121 -14.69 -1.37 2.15
CA PRO A 121 -15.92 -1.77 2.81
C PRO A 121 -16.88 -2.19 1.71
N THR A 122 -17.23 -3.48 1.67
CA THR A 122 -18.32 -3.97 0.82
C THR A 122 -19.55 -3.15 1.18
N ILE A 123 -19.94 -2.21 0.31
CA ILE A 123 -21.24 -1.56 0.41
C ILE A 123 -22.27 -2.68 0.23
N GLN A 124 -22.82 -3.16 1.34
CA GLN A 124 -24.01 -4.01 1.31
C GLN A 124 -25.10 -3.19 0.63
N LYS A 125 -25.74 -3.78 -0.38
CA LYS A 125 -26.89 -3.17 -1.07
C LYS A 125 -27.92 -2.71 -0.02
N PRO A 126 -28.59 -1.56 -0.20
CA PRO A 126 -29.64 -1.15 0.73
C PRO A 126 -30.75 -2.21 0.72
N VAL A 127 -31.12 -2.68 1.91
CA VAL A 127 -32.38 -3.40 2.11
C VAL A 127 -33.47 -2.35 2.05
N ASP A 128 -34.22 -2.30 0.95
CA ASP A 128 -35.41 -1.46 0.85
C ASP A 128 -36.44 -1.93 1.88
N THR A 129 -36.50 -1.23 3.02
CA THR A 129 -37.61 -1.31 3.98
C THR A 129 -38.42 -0.03 3.82
N LEU A 130 -39.51 -0.07 3.06
CA LEU A 130 -40.53 0.96 3.08
C LEU A 130 -41.79 0.38 3.73
N ALA A 131 -42.02 0.85 4.96
CA ALA A 131 -43.21 0.63 5.74
C ALA A 131 -44.44 1.32 5.12
N GLY A 132 -45.63 0.74 5.33
CA GLY A 132 -46.90 1.35 4.97
C GLY A 132 -48.06 0.63 5.65
N SER A 133 -48.28 0.93 6.92
CA SER A 133 -49.47 0.55 7.70
C SER A 133 -50.73 1.22 7.13
N ASN A 134 -51.83 0.48 7.00
CA ASN A 134 -53.17 0.95 7.40
C ASN A 134 -54.22 -0.16 7.51
N VAL A 135 -55.08 0.06 8.49
CA VAL A 135 -56.16 -0.76 9.05
C VAL A 135 -57.43 -0.83 8.16
N ASN A 136 -58.15 -1.96 8.23
CA ASN A 136 -59.62 -2.09 8.09
C ASN A 136 -59.99 -3.51 8.57
N LEU A 137 -60.57 -3.68 9.76
CA LEU A 137 -61.99 -3.60 10.13
C LEU A 137 -62.83 -4.80 9.63
N ALA A 138 -63.14 -5.67 10.60
CA ALA A 138 -64.16 -6.73 10.74
C ALA A 138 -65.14 -7.04 9.60
N VAL A 139 -65.37 -8.34 9.33
CA VAL A 139 -66.69 -9.01 9.33
C VAL A 139 -66.52 -10.54 9.55
N HIS A 140 -66.84 -11.00 10.76
CA HIS A 140 -67.80 -12.07 11.12
C HIS A 140 -67.83 -13.49 10.47
N SER A 141 -67.89 -14.49 11.38
CA SER A 141 -68.63 -15.80 11.35
C SER A 141 -68.14 -16.90 10.39
N ASP A 142 -68.21 -18.21 10.65
CA ASP A 142 -68.67 -19.10 11.73
C ASP A 142 -68.19 -20.53 11.36
N SER A 143 -68.13 -21.42 12.36
CA SER A 143 -68.33 -22.89 12.34
C SER A 143 -67.56 -23.86 11.42
N THR A 144 -66.87 -24.78 12.10
CA THR A 144 -67.16 -26.24 12.22
C THR A 144 -67.49 -27.05 10.95
N TYR A 145 -66.72 -28.13 10.71
CA TYR A 145 -67.14 -29.55 10.65
C TYR A 145 -66.25 -30.41 9.75
N HIS A 146 -65.87 -31.58 10.31
CA HIS A 146 -65.65 -32.93 9.72
C HIS A 146 -64.90 -33.07 8.37
N LYS A 147 -64.00 -34.03 8.20
CA LYS A 147 -63.92 -35.40 8.72
C LYS A 147 -62.51 -35.95 8.45
#